data_AF-A0A0A1VSL5-F1
#
_entry.id   AF-A0A0A1VSL5-F1
#
_cell.length_a   1.000
_cell.length_b   1.000
_cell.length_c   1.000
_cell.angle_alpha   90.00
_cell.angle_beta   90.00
_cell.angle_gamma   90.00
#
_symmetry.space_group_name_H-M   'P 1'
#
loop_
_entity.id
_entity.type
_entity.pdbx_description
1 polymer ?
#
loop_
_entity_poly.entity_id
_entity_poly.type
_entity_poly.pdbx_seq_one_letter_code
_entity_poly.pdbx_strand_id
1 'polypeptide(L)'
;MKSKGFGFPRFKKKMRSLVFPALSKNFLGDGCLNFPQLGKIRIRKSREYPSGFEPKQAQIIQKASGFYVSVSFQSPELVPDMTVGKTCLGIDAGIESFVATSRGDLIKAPRFLLKVQSKLKLLQRRLKHQVKGSNNWLKLQEKIARLPEKVSNTRRDWHFKLAHYLCDIADNIFVEDINFVSWSRGIVRKQSLDSGIGSFINEISR
;
A
#
# COMPACT_ATOMS: atom_id res chain seq x y z
N MET A 1 4.98 12.14 -35.34
CA MET A 1 5.08 11.28 -34.12
C MET A 1 6.32 11.60 -33.27
N LYS A 2 7.54 11.74 -33.83
CA LYS A 2 8.70 12.32 -33.09
C LYS A 2 8.47 13.78 -32.64
N SER A 3 7.70 14.56 -33.41
CA SER A 3 7.37 15.96 -33.12
C SER A 3 6.50 16.21 -31.87
N LYS A 4 5.92 15.16 -31.26
CA LYS A 4 5.12 15.28 -30.03
C LYS A 4 5.81 14.69 -28.79
N GLY A 5 7.09 14.29 -28.87
CA GLY A 5 7.84 13.77 -27.71
C GLY A 5 7.37 12.41 -27.14
N PHE A 6 6.38 11.74 -27.74
CA PHE A 6 5.79 10.51 -27.19
C PHE A 6 6.62 9.22 -27.38
N GLY A 7 7.84 9.32 -27.93
CA GLY A 7 8.71 8.17 -28.19
C GLY A 7 8.13 7.18 -29.21
N PHE A 8 8.74 6.00 -29.32
CA PHE A 8 8.22 4.92 -30.14
C PHE A 8 6.94 4.32 -29.53
N PRO A 9 5.99 3.82 -30.34
CA PRO A 9 4.85 3.06 -29.84
C PRO A 9 5.30 1.94 -28.89
N ARG A 10 4.71 1.91 -27.70
CA ARG A 10 4.97 0.88 -26.69
C ARG A 10 3.72 0.02 -26.57
N PHE A 11 3.89 -1.29 -26.41
CA PHE A 11 2.79 -2.18 -26.06
C PHE A 11 2.06 -1.66 -24.82
N LYS A 12 0.72 -1.67 -24.87
CA LYS A 12 -0.12 -1.26 -23.73
C LYS A 12 0.18 -2.18 -22.55
N LYS A 13 0.56 -1.62 -21.41
CA LYS A 13 0.74 -2.40 -20.17
C LYS A 13 -0.58 -3.06 -19.81
N LYS A 14 -0.53 -4.32 -19.35
CA LYS A 14 -1.70 -4.99 -18.79
C LYS A 14 -2.24 -4.15 -17.63
N MET A 15 -3.48 -3.67 -17.76
CA MET A 15 -4.10 -2.80 -16.77
C MET A 15 -4.36 -3.61 -15.50
N ARG A 16 -3.84 -3.11 -14.36
CA ARG A 16 -4.06 -3.71 -13.03
C ARG A 16 -4.98 -2.88 -12.14
N SER A 17 -5.36 -1.68 -12.58
CA SER A 17 -6.29 -0.85 -11.85
C SER A 17 -7.07 0.05 -12.79
N LEU A 18 -8.32 0.33 -12.43
CA LEU A 18 -9.20 1.27 -13.10
C LEU A 18 -9.73 2.27 -12.08
N VAL A 19 -9.52 3.56 -12.32
CA VAL A 19 -9.93 4.63 -11.42
C VAL A 19 -11.20 5.28 -11.97
N PHE A 20 -12.17 5.50 -11.08
CA PHE A 20 -13.38 6.26 -11.29
C PHE A 20 -13.28 7.53 -10.46
N PRO A 21 -12.83 8.65 -11.07
CA PRO A 21 -12.61 9.92 -10.36
C PRO A 21 -13.93 10.60 -9.96
N ALA A 22 -15.03 10.24 -10.62
CA ALA A 22 -16.37 10.68 -10.28
C ALA A 22 -17.29 9.46 -10.16
N LEU A 23 -18.19 9.50 -9.18
CA LEU A 23 -19.10 8.41 -8.85
C LEU A 23 -20.54 8.80 -9.14
N SER A 24 -21.39 7.81 -9.38
CA SER A 24 -22.82 8.04 -9.57
C SER A 24 -23.49 8.41 -8.24
N LYS A 25 -24.61 9.15 -8.28
CA LYS A 25 -25.37 9.53 -7.06
C LYS A 25 -25.75 8.32 -6.21
N ASN A 26 -26.04 7.19 -6.85
CA ASN A 26 -26.42 5.92 -6.20
C ASN A 26 -25.27 4.91 -6.22
N PHE A 27 -24.02 5.38 -6.06
CA PHE A 27 -22.84 4.52 -6.12
C PHE A 27 -22.83 3.47 -5.02
N LEU A 28 -23.16 3.86 -3.78
CA LEU A 28 -23.23 2.95 -2.64
C LEU A 28 -24.60 2.27 -2.62
N GLY A 29 -24.62 0.95 -2.76
CA GLY A 29 -25.81 0.12 -2.54
C GLY A 29 -25.58 -0.90 -1.44
N ASP A 30 -26.63 -1.66 -1.10
CA ASP A 30 -26.50 -2.78 -0.19
C ASP A 30 -25.87 -3.99 -0.90
N GLY A 31 -24.75 -4.48 -0.36
CA GLY A 31 -23.94 -5.55 -0.96
C GLY A 31 -23.39 -5.29 -2.38
N CYS A 32 -23.63 -4.11 -2.98
CA CYS A 32 -23.28 -3.79 -4.36
C CYS A 32 -22.76 -2.35 -4.52
N LEU A 33 -21.94 -2.13 -5.55
CA LEU A 33 -21.49 -0.80 -5.98
C LEU A 33 -21.93 -0.53 -7.42
N ASN A 34 -22.45 0.66 -7.70
CA ASN A 34 -22.93 1.03 -9.03
C ASN A 34 -21.92 1.92 -9.76
N PHE A 35 -21.13 1.29 -10.62
CA PHE A 35 -20.09 1.97 -11.37
C PHE A 35 -20.62 2.55 -12.68
N PRO A 36 -20.13 3.74 -13.10
CA PRO A 36 -20.34 4.23 -14.46
C PRO A 36 -19.88 3.18 -15.48
N GLN A 37 -20.70 2.89 -16.50
CA GLN A 37 -20.43 1.94 -17.60
C GLN A 37 -20.31 0.45 -17.23
N LEU A 38 -19.93 0.11 -16.01
CA LEU A 38 -19.86 -1.30 -15.55
C LEU A 38 -21.14 -1.76 -14.84
N GLY A 39 -22.01 -0.83 -14.45
CA GLY A 39 -23.26 -1.14 -13.76
C GLY A 39 -23.04 -1.63 -12.32
N LYS A 40 -23.99 -2.42 -11.83
CA LYS A 40 -24.00 -2.94 -10.46
C LYS A 40 -23.04 -4.12 -10.32
N ILE A 41 -22.05 -3.96 -9.45
CA ILE A 41 -21.07 -5.00 -9.11
C ILE A 41 -21.31 -5.42 -7.66
N ARG A 42 -21.56 -6.71 -7.43
CA ARG A 42 -21.65 -7.28 -6.08
C ARG A 42 -20.28 -7.25 -5.41
N ILE A 43 -20.24 -6.81 -4.16
CA ILE A 43 -19.02 -6.73 -3.37
C ILE A 43 -19.17 -7.50 -2.06
N ARG A 44 -18.05 -7.99 -1.54
CA ARG A 44 -17.94 -8.36 -0.13
C ARG A 44 -17.37 -7.15 0.61
N LYS A 45 -18.20 -6.48 1.42
CA LYS A 45 -17.75 -5.36 2.25
C LYS A 45 -16.69 -5.84 3.24
N SER A 46 -15.60 -5.08 3.36
CA SER A 46 -14.58 -5.31 4.38
C SER A 46 -14.88 -4.55 5.67
N ARG A 47 -15.59 -3.41 5.57
CA ARG A 47 -16.01 -2.51 6.64
C ARG A 47 -17.32 -1.84 6.24
N GLU A 48 -18.08 -1.37 7.22
CA GLU A 48 -19.23 -0.51 6.95
C GLU A 48 -18.78 0.88 6.47
N TYR A 49 -19.66 1.57 5.76
CA TYR A 49 -19.39 2.91 5.27
C TYR A 49 -19.43 3.93 6.42
N PRO A 50 -18.48 4.88 6.47
CA PRO A 50 -18.51 5.94 7.48
C PRO A 50 -19.77 6.81 7.30
N SER A 51 -20.49 7.05 8.40
CA SER A 51 -21.69 7.89 8.41
C SER A 51 -21.33 9.36 8.22
N GLY A 52 -22.06 10.08 7.35
CA GLY A 52 -21.83 11.50 7.08
C GLY A 52 -20.70 11.80 6.09
N PHE A 53 -20.03 10.79 5.55
CA PHE A 53 -18.93 10.95 4.61
C PHE A 53 -19.40 10.73 3.17
N GLU A 54 -18.93 11.56 2.25
CA GLU A 54 -19.31 11.44 0.83
C GLU A 54 -18.29 10.61 0.03
N PRO A 55 -18.73 9.61 -0.75
CA PRO A 55 -17.84 8.88 -1.63
C PRO A 55 -17.41 9.79 -2.81
N LYS A 56 -16.10 10.01 -2.99
CA LYS A 56 -15.57 10.85 -4.07
C LYS A 56 -14.96 10.07 -5.22
N GLN A 57 -14.22 9.02 -4.90
CA GLN A 57 -13.46 8.26 -5.88
C GLN A 57 -13.55 6.77 -5.57
N ALA A 58 -13.61 5.95 -6.61
CA ALA A 58 -13.46 4.51 -6.48
C ALA A 58 -12.37 4.00 -7.41
N GLN A 59 -11.64 2.99 -6.97
CA GLN A 59 -10.60 2.36 -7.76
C GLN A 59 -10.79 0.84 -7.69
N ILE A 60 -10.99 0.22 -8.85
CA ILE A 60 -10.94 -1.24 -9.00
C ILE A 60 -9.47 -1.62 -9.14
N ILE A 61 -9.00 -2.56 -8.33
CA ILE A 61 -7.60 -3.00 -8.26
C ILE A 61 -7.56 -4.52 -8.43
N GLN A 62 -6.78 -5.00 -9.39
CA GLN A 62 -6.45 -6.40 -9.56
C GLN A 62 -5.18 -6.73 -8.76
N LYS A 63 -5.33 -7.56 -7.74
CA LYS A 63 -4.24 -8.19 -6.99
C LYS A 63 -4.09 -9.66 -7.40
N ALA A 64 -3.10 -10.36 -6.85
CA ALA A 64 -2.88 -11.78 -7.15
C ALA A 64 -3.95 -12.68 -6.51
N SER A 65 -4.56 -12.22 -5.42
CA SER A 65 -5.67 -12.86 -4.71
C SER A 65 -7.04 -12.61 -5.35
N GLY A 66 -7.19 -11.59 -6.19
CA GLY A 66 -8.47 -11.25 -6.84
C GLY A 66 -8.64 -9.76 -7.11
N PHE A 67 -9.89 -9.36 -7.33
CA PHE A 67 -10.28 -7.96 -7.54
C PHE A 67 -10.74 -7.33 -6.24
N TYR A 68 -10.35 -6.08 -6.03
CA TYR A 68 -10.70 -5.25 -4.89
C TYR A 68 -11.24 -3.91 -5.35
N VAL A 69 -12.09 -3.29 -4.54
CA VAL A 69 -12.50 -1.90 -4.72
C VAL A 69 -11.99 -1.09 -3.54
N SER A 70 -11.25 -0.03 -3.83
CA SER A 70 -10.90 1.01 -2.85
C SER A 70 -11.83 2.19 -3.09
N VAL A 71 -12.58 2.59 -2.07
CA VAL A 71 -13.47 3.76 -2.12
C VAL A 71 -12.88 4.83 -1.20
N SER A 72 -12.66 6.02 -1.75
CA SER A 72 -12.21 7.19 -1.02
C SER A 72 -13.40 8.05 -0.65
N PHE A 73 -13.44 8.42 0.62
CA PHE A 73 -14.51 9.22 1.21
C PHE A 73 -13.96 10.59 1.60
N GLN A 74 -14.75 11.63 1.43
CA GLN A 74 -14.47 12.97 1.95
C GLN A 74 -15.18 13.13 3.29
N SER A 75 -14.42 13.50 4.32
CA SER A 75 -14.95 13.93 5.62
C SER A 75 -15.59 15.31 5.48
N PRO A 76 -16.74 15.58 6.13
CA PRO A 76 -17.27 16.93 6.27
C PRO A 76 -16.46 17.77 7.27
N GLU A 77 -15.68 17.14 8.13
CA GLU A 77 -14.88 17.81 9.15
C GLU A 77 -13.66 18.50 8.54
N LEU A 78 -13.44 19.76 8.93
CA LEU A 78 -12.19 20.44 8.69
C LEU A 78 -11.16 19.93 9.69
N VAL A 79 -10.01 19.48 9.21
CA VAL A 79 -8.87 19.16 10.08
C VAL A 79 -8.44 20.47 10.72
N PRO A 80 -8.49 20.60 12.06
CA PRO A 80 -8.06 21.83 12.72
C PRO A 80 -6.57 22.06 12.45
N ASP A 81 -6.15 23.33 12.45
CA ASP A 81 -4.73 23.65 12.38
C ASP A 81 -3.97 22.92 13.50
N MET A 82 -2.74 22.52 13.21
CA MET A 82 -1.91 21.77 14.14
C MET A 82 -1.74 22.59 15.43
N THR A 83 -2.48 22.20 16.47
CA THR A 83 -2.29 22.75 17.81
C THR A 83 -1.12 22.03 18.46
N VAL A 84 -0.33 22.79 19.23
CA VAL A 84 0.70 22.19 20.08
C VAL A 84 -0.03 21.45 21.20
N GLY A 85 -0.04 20.12 21.10
CA GLY A 85 -0.54 19.23 22.13
C GLY A 85 0.36 19.23 23.35
N LYS A 86 -0.03 18.44 24.36
CA LYS A 86 0.69 18.40 25.65
C LYS A 86 1.92 17.52 25.58
N THR A 87 1.94 16.58 24.65
CA THR A 87 2.98 15.56 24.54
C THR A 87 3.64 15.58 23.17
N CYS A 88 4.96 15.70 23.18
CA CYS A 88 5.80 15.69 21.99
C CYS A 88 6.66 14.43 21.96
N LEU A 89 6.84 13.86 20.77
CA LEU A 89 7.70 12.70 20.55
C LEU A 89 8.55 12.92 19.30
N GLY A 90 9.88 12.92 19.46
CA GLY A 90 10.79 12.81 18.33
C GLY A 90 10.93 11.35 17.92
N ILE A 91 10.84 11.06 16.63
CA ILE A 91 11.16 9.75 16.07
C ILE A 91 12.29 9.86 15.06
N ASP A 92 13.29 9.00 15.23
CA ASP A 92 14.33 8.72 14.24
C ASP A 92 14.00 7.41 13.52
N ALA A 93 14.01 7.45 12.20
CA ALA A 93 13.57 6.37 11.33
C ALA A 93 14.77 5.74 10.60
N GLY A 94 15.20 4.57 11.08
CA GLY A 94 16.43 3.93 10.63
C GLY A 94 16.27 2.53 10.04
N ILE A 95 17.41 1.93 9.69
CA ILE A 95 17.48 0.55 9.15
C ILE A 95 17.70 -0.49 10.26
N GLU A 96 18.53 -0.16 11.24
CA GLU A 96 18.82 -1.04 12.38
C GLU A 96 17.63 -1.06 13.36
N SER A 97 17.25 0.13 13.82
CA SER A 97 15.98 0.42 14.49
C SER A 97 15.06 1.09 13.49
N PHE A 98 13.88 0.54 13.29
CA PHE A 98 12.88 1.11 12.39
C PHE A 98 12.36 2.44 12.88
N VAL A 99 12.12 2.55 14.19
CA VAL A 99 11.81 3.78 14.90
C VAL A 99 12.59 3.78 16.20
N ALA A 100 13.35 4.84 16.45
CA ALA A 100 13.91 5.18 17.76
C ALA A 100 13.18 6.42 18.28
N THR A 101 12.63 6.34 19.49
CA THR A 101 11.87 7.46 20.06
C THR A 101 12.75 8.31 20.98
N SER A 102 12.43 9.59 21.14
CA SER A 102 13.09 10.48 22.10
C SER A 102 12.88 10.07 23.57
N ARG A 103 11.97 9.12 23.83
CA ARG A 103 11.77 8.47 25.14
C ARG A 103 12.71 7.26 25.37
N GLY A 104 13.47 6.86 24.35
CA GLY A 104 14.42 5.74 24.42
C GLY A 104 13.89 4.40 23.88
N ASP A 105 12.68 4.35 23.31
CA ASP A 105 12.15 3.11 22.73
C ASP A 105 12.84 2.80 21.41
N LEU A 106 13.30 1.55 21.25
CA LEU A 106 13.94 1.07 20.03
C LEU A 106 13.11 -0.04 19.39
N ILE A 107 12.42 0.30 18.31
CA ILE A 107 11.53 -0.61 17.60
C ILE A 107 12.28 -1.19 16.40
N LYS A 108 12.51 -2.50 16.40
CA LYS A 108 13.28 -3.19 15.34
C LYS A 108 12.48 -3.30 14.04
N ALA A 109 13.19 -3.19 12.92
CA ALA A 109 12.60 -3.39 11.60
C ALA A 109 12.23 -4.87 11.37
N PRO A 110 10.95 -5.17 11.07
CA PRO A 110 10.55 -6.53 10.74
C PRO A 110 11.09 -6.93 9.36
N ARG A 111 11.67 -8.13 9.27
CA ARG A 111 12.24 -8.67 8.03
C ARG A 111 11.24 -9.58 7.31
N PHE A 112 10.18 -9.00 6.76
CA PHE A 112 9.08 -9.76 6.15
C PHE A 112 9.50 -10.50 4.87
N LEU A 113 10.30 -9.87 4.01
CA LEU A 113 10.74 -10.49 2.76
C LEU A 113 11.63 -11.70 3.02
N LEU A 114 12.53 -11.63 4.00
CA LEU A 114 13.43 -12.75 4.34
C LEU A 114 12.64 -14.03 4.65
N LYS A 115 11.52 -13.93 5.36
CA LYS A 115 10.66 -15.07 5.71
C LYS A 115 10.08 -15.79 4.48
N VAL A 116 9.86 -15.08 3.37
CA VAL A 116 9.28 -15.65 2.14
C VAL A 116 10.29 -15.88 1.02
N GLN A 117 11.51 -15.34 1.15
CA GLN A 117 12.50 -15.28 0.07
C GLN A 117 12.89 -16.67 -0.44
N SER A 118 13.16 -17.63 0.45
CA SER A 118 13.53 -19.00 0.06
C SER A 118 12.41 -19.68 -0.75
N LYS A 119 11.16 -19.51 -0.31
CA LYS A 119 9.99 -20.04 -1.03
C LYS A 119 9.78 -19.35 -2.37
N LEU A 120 9.96 -18.04 -2.44
CA LEU A 120 9.86 -17.27 -3.69
C LEU A 120 10.91 -17.75 -4.71
N LYS A 121 12.18 -17.89 -4.28
CA LYS A 121 13.28 -18.39 -5.12
C LYS A 121 13.02 -19.80 -5.65
N LEU A 122 12.53 -20.70 -4.79
CA LEU A 122 12.19 -22.07 -5.17
C LEU A 122 11.09 -22.08 -6.24
N LEU A 123 10.01 -21.33 -6.05
CA LEU A 123 8.90 -21.29 -7.00
C LEU A 123 9.32 -20.66 -8.34
N GLN A 124 10.12 -19.59 -8.31
CA GLN A 124 10.68 -18.98 -9.52
C GLN A 124 11.57 -19.95 -10.29
N ARG A 125 12.42 -20.73 -9.60
CA ARG A 125 13.22 -21.79 -10.25
C ARG A 125 12.33 -22.84 -10.90
N ARG A 126 11.28 -23.32 -10.21
CA ARG A 126 10.31 -24.26 -10.78
C ARG A 126 9.60 -23.71 -12.02
N LEU A 127 9.19 -22.43 -11.98
CA LEU A 127 8.52 -21.75 -13.10
C LEU A 127 9.40 -21.73 -14.36
N LYS A 128 10.71 -21.54 -14.22
CA LYS A 128 11.68 -21.53 -15.34
C LYS A 128 11.66 -22.84 -16.15
N HIS A 129 11.38 -23.97 -15.50
CA HIS A 129 11.34 -25.28 -16.14
C HIS A 129 9.95 -25.64 -16.71
N GLN A 130 8.94 -24.79 -16.56
CA GLN A 130 7.61 -25.04 -17.10
C GLN A 130 7.42 -24.44 -18.48
N VAL A 131 6.66 -25.12 -19.33
CA VAL A 131 6.22 -24.59 -20.63
C VAL A 131 5.32 -23.39 -20.40
N LYS A 132 5.69 -22.23 -20.96
CA LYS A 132 4.94 -20.98 -20.85
C LYS A 132 3.50 -21.18 -21.34
N GLY A 133 2.53 -20.73 -20.55
CA GLY A 133 1.11 -20.86 -20.87
C GLY A 133 0.47 -22.20 -20.52
N SER A 134 1.24 -23.22 -20.13
CA SER A 134 0.68 -24.47 -19.60
C SER A 134 -0.09 -24.23 -18.29
N ASN A 135 -1.03 -25.13 -17.98
CA ASN A 135 -1.80 -25.06 -16.72
C ASN A 135 -0.89 -25.05 -15.48
N ASN A 136 0.21 -25.79 -15.50
CA ASN A 136 1.18 -25.81 -14.39
C ASN A 136 1.95 -24.48 -14.28
N TRP A 137 2.29 -23.87 -15.41
CA TRP A 137 2.91 -22.56 -15.45
C TRP A 137 1.99 -21.48 -14.86
N LEU A 138 0.70 -21.47 -15.24
CA LEU A 138 -0.30 -20.53 -14.71
C LEU A 138 -0.49 -20.70 -13.20
N LYS A 139 -0.64 -21.95 -12.71
CA LYS A 139 -0.75 -22.25 -11.28
C LYS A 139 0.48 -21.79 -10.48
N LEU A 140 1.69 -21.95 -11.02
CA LEU A 140 2.91 -21.47 -10.37
C LEU A 140 2.99 -19.94 -10.38
N GLN A 141 2.60 -19.29 -11.47
CA GLN A 141 2.59 -17.84 -11.57
C GLN A 141 1.68 -17.21 -10.51
N GLU A 142 0.49 -17.78 -10.31
CA GLU A 142 -0.43 -17.36 -9.26
C GLU A 142 0.17 -17.53 -7.85
N LYS A 143 0.77 -18.70 -7.56
CA LYS A 143 1.46 -18.95 -6.29
C LYS A 143 2.60 -17.96 -6.03
N ILE A 144 3.38 -17.66 -7.06
CA ILE A 144 4.46 -16.67 -6.99
C ILE A 144 3.90 -15.29 -6.70
N ALA A 145 2.81 -14.90 -7.37
CA ALA A 145 2.22 -13.56 -7.24
C ALA A 145 1.58 -13.33 -5.86
N ARG A 146 1.05 -14.38 -5.20
CA ARG A 146 0.48 -14.30 -3.85
C ARG A 146 1.52 -14.02 -2.74
N LEU A 147 2.78 -14.41 -2.93
CA LEU A 147 3.84 -14.19 -1.93
C LEU A 147 4.16 -12.71 -1.69
N PRO A 148 4.53 -11.89 -2.70
CA PRO A 148 4.79 -10.47 -2.50
C PRO A 148 3.53 -9.71 -2.08
N GLU A 149 2.34 -10.14 -2.50
CA GLU A 149 1.09 -9.58 -1.99
C GLU A 149 0.96 -9.79 -0.47
N LYS A 150 1.21 -11.01 0.01
CA LYS A 150 1.20 -11.30 1.45
C LYS A 150 2.19 -10.42 2.22
N VAL A 151 3.44 -10.31 1.73
CA VAL A 151 4.47 -9.43 2.34
C VAL A 151 3.99 -7.99 2.40
N SER A 152 3.46 -7.46 1.30
CA SER A 152 2.96 -6.09 1.23
C SER A 152 1.82 -5.84 2.22
N ASN A 153 0.87 -6.78 2.32
CA ASN A 153 -0.26 -6.66 3.25
C ASN A 153 0.18 -6.76 4.72
N THR A 154 1.07 -7.72 5.04
CA THR A 154 1.61 -7.88 6.40
C THR A 154 2.43 -6.67 6.84
N ARG A 155 3.24 -6.11 5.93
CA ARG A 155 4.00 -4.89 6.22
C ARG A 155 3.08 -3.70 6.49
N ARG A 156 2.07 -3.49 5.65
CA ARG A 156 1.09 -2.41 5.82
C ARG A 156 0.32 -2.54 7.14
N ASP A 157 -0.09 -3.75 7.51
CA ASP A 157 -0.73 -4.02 8.80
C ASP A 157 0.18 -3.65 9.98
N TRP A 158 1.46 -4.02 9.92
CA TRP A 158 2.43 -3.66 10.95
C TRP A 158 2.69 -2.15 11.01
N HIS A 159 2.79 -1.47 9.86
CA HIS A 159 2.91 -0.01 9.78
C HIS A 159 1.73 0.70 10.45
N PHE A 160 0.49 0.31 10.15
CA PHE A 160 -0.68 0.91 10.79
C PHE A 160 -0.75 0.67 12.30
N LYS A 161 -0.38 -0.52 12.77
CA LYS A 161 -0.34 -0.82 14.21
C LYS A 161 0.71 0.03 14.92
N LEU A 162 1.88 0.19 14.30
CA LEU A 162 2.93 1.03 14.84
C LEU A 162 2.54 2.51 14.83
N ALA A 163 1.94 3.00 13.75
CA ALA A 163 1.45 4.37 13.66
C ALA A 163 0.41 4.65 14.74
N HIS A 164 -0.58 3.76 14.90
CA HIS A 164 -1.59 3.87 15.97
C HIS A 164 -0.95 3.92 17.36
N TYR A 165 0.01 3.02 17.64
CA TYR A 165 0.74 3.03 18.91
C TYR A 165 1.46 4.37 19.15
N LEU A 166 2.10 4.95 18.12
CA LEU A 166 2.79 6.23 18.25
C LEU A 166 1.81 7.40 18.46
N CYS A 167 0.66 7.39 17.81
CA CYS A 167 -0.39 8.38 18.00
C CYS A 167 -1.06 8.28 19.39
N ASP A 168 -1.12 7.09 19.99
CA ASP A 168 -1.67 6.91 21.34
C ASP A 168 -0.77 7.52 22.45
N ILE A 169 0.53 7.64 22.20
CA ILE A 169 1.52 8.06 23.21
C ILE A 169 1.92 9.53 23.12
N ALA A 170 1.59 10.20 22.01
CA ALA A 170 2.01 11.56 21.72
C ALA A 170 0.99 12.31 20.84
N ASP A 171 0.71 13.56 21.21
CA ASP A 171 -0.16 14.46 20.45
C ASP A 171 0.58 15.03 19.21
N ASN A 172 1.88 15.30 19.34
CA ASN A 172 2.73 15.75 18.26
C ASN A 172 3.91 14.80 18.05
N ILE A 173 4.08 14.33 16.81
CA ILE A 173 5.18 13.47 16.41
C ILE A 173 6.07 14.24 15.43
N PHE A 174 7.35 14.35 15.77
CA PHE A 174 8.36 14.99 14.94
C PHE A 174 9.21 13.93 14.26
N VAL A 175 9.35 14.05 12.94
CA VAL A 175 10.13 13.13 12.11
C VAL A 175 11.19 13.94 11.37
N GLU A 176 12.40 13.40 11.25
CA GLU A 176 13.42 13.99 10.39
C GLU A 176 12.99 13.99 8.91
N ASP A 177 13.33 15.06 8.19
CA ASP A 177 13.13 15.17 6.74
C ASP A 177 14.22 14.39 5.98
N ILE A 178 14.10 13.05 6.01
CA ILE A 178 15.02 12.15 5.34
C ILE A 178 14.52 11.82 3.93
N ASN A 179 15.41 11.93 2.95
CA ASN A 179 15.14 11.46 1.59
C ASN A 179 15.22 9.93 1.47
N PHE A 180 14.15 9.23 1.86
CA PHE A 180 14.05 7.77 1.75
C PHE A 180 14.05 7.25 0.29
N VAL A 181 13.81 8.10 -0.70
CA VAL A 181 13.93 7.72 -2.12
C VAL A 181 15.39 7.42 -2.45
N SER A 182 16.33 8.20 -1.91
CA SER A 182 17.76 7.94 -2.10
C SER A 182 18.17 6.57 -1.51
N TRP A 183 17.65 6.21 -0.34
CA TRP A 183 17.90 4.91 0.31
C TRP A 183 17.41 3.74 -0.52
N SER A 184 16.27 3.89 -1.20
CA SER A 184 15.72 2.87 -2.10
C SER A 184 16.62 2.59 -3.32
N ARG A 185 17.59 3.46 -3.61
CA ARG A 185 18.52 3.35 -4.75
C ARG A 185 19.97 3.09 -4.33
N GLY A 186 20.31 3.33 -3.05
CA GLY A 186 21.66 3.23 -2.53
C GLY A 186 22.10 1.83 -2.07
N ILE A 187 23.12 1.81 -1.20
CA ILE A 187 23.73 0.59 -0.64
C ILE A 187 22.73 -0.18 0.23
N VAL A 188 21.91 0.55 0.99
CA VAL A 188 20.90 0.03 1.91
C VAL A 188 19.56 -0.31 1.26
N ARG A 189 19.47 -0.28 -0.07
CA ARG A 189 18.21 -0.43 -0.82
C ARG A 189 17.39 -1.66 -0.44
N LYS A 190 18.06 -2.80 -0.18
CA LYS A 190 17.37 -4.06 0.09
C LYS A 190 16.60 -3.98 1.41
N GLN A 191 17.23 -3.41 2.44
CA GLN A 191 16.62 -3.26 3.75
C GLN A 191 15.54 -2.17 3.71
N SER A 192 15.81 -1.03 3.07
CA SER A 192 14.84 0.06 2.90
C SER A 192 13.57 -0.37 2.16
N LEU A 193 13.71 -1.14 1.06
CA LEU A 193 12.57 -1.64 0.29
C LEU A 193 11.80 -2.77 1.01
N ASP A 194 12.49 -3.57 1.83
CA ASP A 194 11.82 -4.59 2.65
C ASP A 194 11.01 -3.94 3.77
N SER A 195 11.65 -3.02 4.53
CA SER A 195 11.02 -2.32 5.66
C SER A 195 9.90 -1.37 5.23
N GLY A 196 10.01 -0.79 4.02
CA GLY A 196 9.04 0.17 3.52
C GLY A 196 8.98 1.46 4.35
N ILE A 197 10.10 1.86 4.95
CA ILE A 197 10.16 2.97 5.92
C ILE A 197 9.59 4.29 5.39
N GLY A 198 9.88 4.66 4.14
CA GLY A 198 9.32 5.87 3.54
C GLY A 198 7.80 5.80 3.34
N SER A 199 7.22 4.61 3.16
CA SER A 199 5.76 4.46 3.13
C SER A 199 5.14 4.66 4.50
N PHE A 200 5.81 4.20 5.56
CA PHE A 200 5.38 4.38 6.94
C PHE A 200 5.42 5.85 7.39
N ILE A 201 6.51 6.57 7.10
CA ILE A 201 6.59 8.00 7.41
C ILE A 201 5.47 8.77 6.72
N ASN A 202 5.21 8.50 5.43
CA ASN A 202 4.06 9.08 4.73
C ASN A 202 2.69 8.70 5.31
N GLU A 203 2.57 7.59 6.04
CA GLU A 203 1.34 7.18 6.71
C GLU A 203 1.13 7.89 8.05
N ILE A 204 2.22 8.24 8.75
CA ILE A 204 2.17 9.00 10.01
C ILE A 204 2.02 10.50 9.77
N SER A 205 2.60 11.04 8.70
CA SER A 205 2.53 12.48 8.39
C SER A 205 1.20 12.92 7.77
N ARG A 206 0.19 12.05 7.68
CA ARG A 206 -1.12 12.32 7.07
C ARG A 206 -2.22 12.29 8.10
#